data_AF-A0A956JAS0-F1
#
_entry.id   AF-A0A956JAS0-F1
#
_cell.length_a   1.000
_cell.length_b   1.000
_cell.length_c   1.000
_cell.angle_alpha   90.00
_cell.angle_beta   90.00
_cell.angle_gamma   90.00
#
_symmetry.space_group_name_H-M   'P 1'
#
loop_
_entity.id
_entity.type
_entity.pdbx_description
1 polymer ?
#
loop_
_entity_poly.entity_id
_entity_poly.type
_entity_poly.pdbx_seq_one_letter_code
_entity_poly.pdbx_strand_id
1 'polypeptide(L)'
;MSRDHVTTLELWDAEVDGHPLQAWRHHPSFPERLAAVVHPLATSPGPRPAIASVVLAGGGASPSQVTALRRVGLFARIVGDPVMAAARAGLRHGPTPVDLCADLGQTSIKLHNGRRSWRIDRDPARAPFRDAVSPSRWSDAREHTLRFIAEALRLTPAPRRLRLGLPCEISRARPTRCTYCWDDPDPSWRPELAAALGLEPEALRLHNDAELAAWAVAREPALDRRRPVLVLTIGYGVGAAILEPPS
;
A
#
# COMPACT_ATOMS: atom_id res chain seq x y z
N MET A 1 -9.28 -13.46 18.37
CA MET A 1 -8.28 -13.28 17.30
C MET A 1 -7.34 -12.17 17.74
N SER A 2 -6.05 -12.49 17.96
CA SER A 2 -5.03 -11.48 18.25
C SER A 2 -4.99 -10.47 17.09
N ARG A 3 -4.96 -9.17 17.39
CA ARG A 3 -4.85 -8.13 16.36
C ARG A 3 -3.41 -8.15 15.87
N ASP A 4 -3.21 -8.41 14.58
CA ASP A 4 -1.90 -8.20 13.94
C ASP A 4 -1.50 -6.73 14.20
N HIS A 5 -0.41 -6.51 14.93
CA HIS A 5 0.07 -5.16 15.20
C HIS A 5 0.97 -4.73 14.04
N VAL A 6 0.51 -3.72 13.30
CA VAL A 6 1.17 -3.23 12.09
C VAL A 6 1.60 -1.79 12.30
N THR A 7 2.87 -1.51 12.02
CA THR A 7 3.42 -0.14 12.00
C THR A 7 3.83 0.22 10.58
N THR A 8 3.16 1.17 9.95
CA THR A 8 3.53 1.66 8.61
C THR A 8 4.82 2.48 8.67
N LEU A 9 5.61 2.40 7.61
CA LEU A 9 6.86 3.14 7.42
C LEU A 9 6.84 3.79 6.03
N GLU A 10 7.35 5.01 5.96
CA GLU A 10 7.61 5.71 4.70
C GLU A 10 9.07 5.45 4.30
N LEU A 11 9.28 4.80 3.15
CA LEU A 11 10.62 4.50 2.63
C LEU A 11 10.92 5.15 1.28
N TRP A 12 9.91 5.71 0.61
CA TRP A 12 10.06 6.25 -0.74
C TRP A 12 10.99 7.48 -0.77
N ASP A 13 11.01 8.27 0.30
CA ASP A 13 11.86 9.45 0.47
C ASP A 13 13.19 9.16 1.19
N ALA A 14 13.44 7.91 1.60
CA ALA A 14 14.69 7.51 2.25
C ALA A 14 15.88 7.83 1.34
N GLU A 15 16.86 8.55 1.87
CA GLU A 15 18.05 8.95 1.12
C GLU A 15 18.99 7.77 0.88
N VAL A 16 19.42 7.60 -0.37
CA VAL A 16 20.42 6.63 -0.78
C VAL A 16 21.26 7.22 -1.92
N ASP A 17 22.55 7.36 -1.65
CA ASP A 17 23.52 8.01 -2.54
C ASP A 17 23.10 9.43 -2.99
N GLY A 18 22.63 10.24 -2.04
CA GLY A 18 22.25 11.64 -2.28
C GLY A 18 20.92 11.84 -3.03
N HIS A 19 20.16 10.77 -3.25
CA HIS A 19 18.85 10.83 -3.90
C HIS A 19 17.80 10.05 -3.09
N PRO A 20 16.51 10.45 -3.12
CA PRO A 20 15.46 9.65 -2.51
C PRO A 20 15.34 8.30 -3.24
N LEU A 21 15.02 7.23 -2.51
CA LEU A 21 14.85 5.88 -3.06
C LEU A 21 13.91 5.85 -4.27
N GLN A 22 12.86 6.66 -4.24
CA GLN A 22 11.89 6.86 -5.32
C GLN A 22 12.53 7.27 -6.66
N ALA A 23 13.65 7.99 -6.66
CA ALA A 23 14.36 8.41 -7.87
C ALA A 23 14.99 7.23 -8.62
N TRP A 24 15.31 6.16 -7.90
CA TRP A 24 15.96 4.97 -8.45
C TRP A 24 15.00 3.96 -9.06
N ARG A 25 13.67 4.13 -8.92
CA ARG A 25 12.65 3.10 -9.26
C ARG A 25 12.72 2.51 -10.69
N HIS A 26 13.24 3.27 -11.65
CA HIS A 26 13.40 2.83 -13.05
C HIS A 26 14.87 2.51 -13.40
N HIS A 27 15.79 2.75 -12.47
CA HIS A 27 17.21 2.50 -12.68
C HIS A 27 17.53 1.01 -12.47
N PRO A 28 18.42 0.41 -13.29
CA PRO A 28 18.80 -0.99 -13.14
C PRO A 28 19.35 -1.36 -11.76
N SER A 29 19.95 -0.40 -11.06
CA SER A 29 20.50 -0.59 -9.70
C SER A 29 19.47 -0.45 -8.57
N PHE A 30 18.18 -0.27 -8.89
CA PHE A 30 17.13 -0.15 -7.87
C PHE A 30 17.18 -1.28 -6.82
N PRO A 31 17.38 -2.57 -7.17
CA PRO A 31 17.49 -3.64 -6.19
C PRO A 31 18.58 -3.40 -5.13
N GLU A 32 19.76 -2.95 -5.54
CA GLU A 32 20.89 -2.67 -4.66
C GLU A 32 20.62 -1.45 -3.76
N ARG A 33 20.01 -0.40 -4.32
CA ARG A 33 19.64 0.82 -3.55
C ARG A 33 18.55 0.53 -2.52
N LEU A 34 17.55 -0.28 -2.89
CA LEU A 34 16.54 -0.79 -1.96
C LEU A 34 17.18 -1.58 -0.82
N ALA A 35 18.11 -2.48 -1.13
CA ALA A 35 18.81 -3.26 -0.12
C ALA A 35 19.66 -2.39 0.83
N ALA A 36 20.30 -1.34 0.32
CA ALA A 36 21.06 -0.38 1.12
C ALA A 36 20.19 0.40 2.10
N VAL A 37 18.95 0.75 1.74
CA VAL A 37 17.97 1.40 2.64
C VAL A 37 17.41 0.41 3.66
N VAL A 38 17.08 -0.81 3.22
CA VAL A 38 16.42 -1.81 4.07
C VAL A 38 17.36 -2.45 5.08
N HIS A 39 18.64 -2.64 4.74
CA HIS A 39 19.59 -3.31 5.61
C HIS A 39 19.75 -2.64 6.98
N PRO A 40 20.04 -1.32 7.07
CA PRO A 40 20.10 -0.62 8.36
C PRO A 40 18.78 -0.71 9.14
N LEU A 41 17.63 -0.66 8.48
CA LEU A 41 16.34 -0.79 9.17
C LEU A 41 16.16 -2.17 9.81
N ALA A 42 16.67 -3.22 9.17
CA ALA A 42 16.56 -4.58 9.65
C ALA A 42 17.58 -4.93 10.74
N THR A 43 18.76 -4.29 10.72
CA THR A 43 19.90 -4.66 11.58
C THR A 43 20.26 -3.64 12.66
N SER A 44 19.78 -2.40 12.57
CA SER A 44 20.14 -1.37 13.56
C SER A 44 19.64 -1.73 14.96
N PRO A 45 20.48 -1.57 16.00
CA PRO A 45 20.09 -1.77 17.39
C PRO A 45 19.23 -0.59 17.86
N GLY A 46 18.00 -0.52 17.34
CA GLY A 46 16.97 0.39 17.84
C GLY A 46 16.20 -0.22 19.01
N PRO A 47 15.18 0.48 19.53
CA PRO A 47 14.28 -0.06 20.56
C PRO A 47 13.40 -1.22 20.06
N ARG A 48 13.50 -1.59 18.77
CA ARG A 48 12.71 -2.66 18.14
C ARG A 48 13.54 -3.93 18.02
N PRO A 49 12.93 -5.13 18.14
CA PRO A 49 13.62 -6.38 17.85
C PRO A 49 14.10 -6.39 16.39
N ALA A 50 15.25 -7.02 16.14
CA ALA A 50 15.78 -7.15 14.78
C ALA A 50 14.79 -7.88 13.88
N ILE A 51 14.57 -7.32 12.67
CA ILE A 51 13.67 -7.88 11.66
C ILE A 51 14.18 -9.25 11.23
N ALA A 52 13.33 -10.27 11.30
CA ALA A 52 13.71 -11.64 10.93
C ALA A 52 13.63 -11.90 9.42
N SER A 53 12.68 -11.25 8.74
CA SER A 53 12.44 -11.46 7.33
C SER A 53 11.87 -10.23 6.64
N VAL A 54 12.14 -10.14 5.33
CA VAL A 54 11.59 -9.14 4.43
C VAL A 54 10.67 -9.83 3.42
N VAL A 55 9.43 -9.39 3.33
CA VAL A 55 8.45 -9.93 2.37
C VAL A 55 8.02 -8.84 1.41
N LEU A 56 8.20 -9.10 0.12
CA LEU A 56 7.87 -8.16 -0.95
C LEU A 56 6.47 -8.47 -1.49
N ALA A 57 5.67 -7.42 -1.63
CA ALA A 57 4.35 -7.40 -2.24
C ALA A 57 4.29 -6.27 -3.28
N GLY A 58 3.20 -6.18 -4.03
CA GLY A 58 2.99 -5.17 -5.06
C GLY A 58 3.47 -5.62 -6.45
N GLY A 59 2.95 -4.96 -7.49
CA GLY A 59 3.20 -5.35 -8.89
C GLY A 59 4.63 -5.12 -9.40
N GLY A 60 5.46 -4.39 -8.66
CA GLY A 60 6.88 -4.17 -8.96
C GLY A 60 7.83 -5.11 -8.20
N ALA A 61 7.29 -6.02 -7.36
CA ALA A 61 8.10 -6.99 -6.64
C ALA A 61 8.77 -7.97 -7.61
N SER A 62 10.08 -8.19 -7.48
CA SER A 62 10.86 -8.99 -8.44
C SER A 62 11.95 -9.85 -7.79
N PRO A 63 12.40 -10.93 -8.45
CA PRO A 63 13.48 -11.78 -7.95
C PRO A 63 14.83 -11.05 -7.78
N SER A 64 15.10 -10.00 -8.55
CA SER A 64 16.35 -9.23 -8.42
C SER A 64 16.41 -8.48 -7.09
N GLN A 65 15.28 -7.92 -6.62
CA GLN A 65 15.18 -7.28 -5.31
C GLN A 65 15.42 -8.28 -4.17
N VAL A 66 14.80 -9.47 -4.26
CA VAL A 66 15.04 -10.57 -3.30
C VAL A 66 16.52 -10.96 -3.28
N THR A 67 17.15 -11.06 -4.45
CA THR A 67 18.57 -11.41 -4.57
C THR A 67 19.45 -10.34 -3.91
N ALA A 68 19.20 -9.06 -4.17
CA ALA A 68 19.95 -7.96 -3.57
C ALA A 68 19.80 -7.93 -2.03
N LEU A 69 18.58 -8.11 -1.50
CA LEU A 69 18.34 -8.20 -0.05
C LEU A 69 19.07 -9.39 0.60
N ARG A 70 19.11 -10.54 -0.09
CA ARG A 70 19.86 -11.72 0.40
C ARG A 70 21.37 -11.52 0.39
N ARG A 71 21.91 -10.77 -0.58
CA ARG A 71 23.35 -10.44 -0.62
C ARG A 71 23.80 -9.62 0.58
N VAL A 72 22.91 -8.81 1.16
CA VAL A 72 23.16 -8.06 2.41
C VAL A 72 22.72 -8.82 3.67
N GLY A 73 22.58 -10.15 3.57
CA GLY A 73 22.34 -11.03 4.71
C GLY A 73 20.89 -11.13 5.20
N LEU A 74 19.91 -10.57 4.47
CA LEU A 74 18.50 -10.60 4.87
C LEU A 74 17.77 -11.82 4.30
N PHE A 75 16.89 -12.43 5.10
CA PHE A 75 15.96 -13.43 4.60
C PHE A 75 14.81 -12.73 3.85
N ALA A 76 14.81 -12.80 2.52
CA ALA A 76 13.82 -12.16 1.67
C ALA A 76 13.03 -13.13 0.79
N ARG A 77 11.75 -12.83 0.54
CA ARG A 77 10.88 -13.53 -0.43
C ARG A 77 9.79 -12.62 -0.98
N ILE A 78 9.12 -13.06 -2.05
CA ILE A 78 7.90 -12.43 -2.59
C ILE A 78 6.68 -13.19 -2.05
N VAL A 79 5.61 -12.49 -1.73
CA VAL A 79 4.32 -13.10 -1.36
C VAL A 79 3.72 -13.87 -2.55
N GLY A 80 2.93 -14.91 -2.31
CA GLY A 80 2.49 -15.83 -3.39
C GLY A 80 1.70 -15.16 -4.54
N ASP A 81 0.90 -14.13 -4.24
CA ASP A 81 0.21 -13.30 -5.24
C ASP A 81 0.47 -11.82 -4.94
N PRO A 82 1.61 -11.26 -5.38
CA PRO A 82 2.02 -9.92 -4.97
C PRO A 82 1.08 -8.82 -5.47
N VAL A 83 0.28 -9.07 -6.50
CA VAL A 83 -0.62 -8.06 -7.08
C VAL A 83 -1.93 -7.96 -6.31
N MET A 84 -2.55 -9.09 -5.94
CA MET A 84 -3.90 -9.11 -5.34
C MET A 84 -3.92 -9.45 -3.84
N ALA A 85 -2.79 -9.85 -3.26
CA ALA A 85 -2.72 -10.29 -1.86
C ALA A 85 -3.29 -9.25 -0.89
N ALA A 86 -2.94 -7.98 -1.05
CA ALA A 86 -3.41 -6.89 -0.19
C ALA A 86 -4.94 -6.74 -0.20
N ALA A 87 -5.57 -6.61 -1.38
CA ALA A 87 -7.03 -6.51 -1.51
C ALA A 87 -7.75 -7.74 -0.93
N ARG A 88 -7.23 -8.96 -1.18
CA ARG A 88 -7.82 -10.19 -0.62
C ARG A 88 -7.69 -10.24 0.90
N ALA A 89 -6.56 -9.80 1.42
CA ALA A 89 -6.32 -9.83 2.86
C ALA A 89 -7.19 -8.81 3.59
N GLY A 90 -7.26 -7.60 3.04
CA GLY A 90 -8.07 -6.50 3.52
C GLY A 90 -9.54 -6.89 3.66
N LEU A 91 -10.14 -7.62 2.72
CA LEU A 91 -11.54 -8.06 2.84
C LEU A 91 -11.84 -8.82 4.15
N ARG A 92 -10.92 -9.70 4.57
CA ARG A 92 -11.14 -10.59 5.73
C ARG A 92 -10.55 -10.02 7.04
N HIS A 93 -10.01 -8.80 7.04
CA HIS A 93 -9.33 -8.25 8.22
C HIS A 93 -10.28 -7.45 9.14
N GLY A 94 -9.99 -7.51 10.44
CA GLY A 94 -10.69 -6.75 11.48
C GLY A 94 -12.02 -7.36 11.93
N PRO A 95 -12.62 -6.82 13.00
CA PRO A 95 -13.84 -7.37 13.60
C PRO A 95 -15.10 -7.03 12.80
N THR A 96 -15.03 -6.05 11.90
CA THR A 96 -16.17 -5.64 11.08
C THR A 96 -15.99 -6.17 9.65
N PRO A 97 -16.86 -7.09 9.21
CA PRO A 97 -16.88 -7.52 7.82
C PRO A 97 -17.13 -6.35 6.89
N VAL A 98 -16.45 -6.37 5.74
CA VAL A 98 -16.68 -5.45 4.61
C VAL A 98 -17.05 -6.28 3.38
N ASP A 99 -17.79 -5.69 2.45
CA ASP A 99 -18.26 -6.39 1.24
C ASP A 99 -17.24 -6.27 0.10
N LEU A 100 -16.46 -5.20 0.12
CA LEU A 100 -15.45 -4.90 -0.88
C LEU A 100 -14.19 -4.36 -0.20
N CYS A 101 -13.05 -4.85 -0.66
CA CYS A 101 -11.77 -4.23 -0.38
C CYS A 101 -11.15 -3.72 -1.68
N ALA A 102 -10.72 -2.46 -1.65
CA ALA A 102 -10.05 -1.77 -2.73
C ALA A 102 -8.65 -1.36 -2.29
N ASP A 103 -7.63 -1.85 -2.99
CA ASP A 103 -6.23 -1.47 -2.84
C ASP A 103 -5.84 -0.56 -4.01
N LEU A 104 -5.73 0.74 -3.74
CA LEU A 104 -5.45 1.75 -4.76
C LEU A 104 -3.94 1.91 -4.86
N GLY A 105 -3.36 1.30 -5.89
CA GLY A 105 -1.96 1.52 -6.22
C GLY A 105 -1.80 2.64 -7.23
N GLN A 106 -0.58 3.17 -7.32
CA GLN A 106 -0.27 4.26 -8.24
C GLN A 106 -0.51 3.90 -9.71
N THR A 107 -0.47 2.62 -10.11
CA THR A 107 -0.66 2.17 -11.50
C THR A 107 -1.99 1.46 -11.76
N SER A 108 -2.70 1.01 -10.71
CA SER A 108 -3.93 0.24 -10.85
C SER A 108 -4.68 0.12 -9.52
N ILE A 109 -6.00 0.02 -9.62
CA ILE A 109 -6.93 -0.27 -8.53
C ILE A 109 -7.19 -1.78 -8.50
N LYS A 110 -6.98 -2.43 -7.35
CA LYS A 110 -7.26 -3.85 -7.14
C LYS A 110 -8.45 -4.01 -6.23
N LEU A 111 -9.46 -4.73 -6.71
CA LEU A 111 -10.71 -4.93 -6.01
C LEU A 111 -10.90 -6.41 -5.68
N HIS A 112 -11.48 -6.70 -4.51
CA HIS A 112 -11.89 -8.06 -4.15
C HIS A 112 -13.13 -8.05 -3.25
N ASN A 113 -14.12 -8.87 -3.61
CA ASN A 113 -15.38 -9.01 -2.86
C ASN A 113 -15.62 -10.41 -2.26
N GLY A 114 -14.58 -11.25 -2.24
CA GLY A 114 -14.64 -12.62 -1.70
C GLY A 114 -14.98 -13.68 -2.73
N ARG A 115 -15.57 -13.29 -3.87
CA ARG A 115 -15.89 -14.19 -4.98
C ARG A 115 -15.04 -13.92 -6.22
N ARG A 116 -14.84 -12.65 -6.53
CA ARG A 116 -14.13 -12.20 -7.73
C ARG A 116 -13.09 -11.15 -7.37
N SER A 117 -12.08 -11.06 -8.22
CA SER A 117 -11.05 -10.03 -8.19
C SER A 117 -11.10 -9.23 -9.48
N TRP A 118 -10.82 -7.94 -9.37
CA TRP A 118 -10.66 -7.04 -10.51
C TRP A 118 -9.36 -6.29 -10.36
N ARG A 119 -8.72 -6.03 -11.49
CA ARG A 119 -7.62 -5.10 -11.61
C ARG A 119 -8.00 -4.10 -12.68
N ILE A 120 -8.04 -2.83 -12.32
CA ILE A 120 -8.37 -1.72 -13.20
C ILE A 120 -7.11 -0.90 -13.32
N ASP A 121 -6.52 -0.83 -14.52
CA ASP A 121 -5.35 0.01 -14.73
C ASP A 121 -5.73 1.49 -14.61
N ARG A 122 -4.84 2.27 -14.00
CA ARG A 122 -5.05 3.71 -13.82
C ARG A 122 -4.99 4.39 -15.18
N ASP A 123 -6.01 5.15 -15.51
CA ASP A 123 -6.01 6.03 -16.67
C ASP A 123 -5.40 7.39 -16.26
N PRO A 124 -4.19 7.76 -16.72
CA PRO A 124 -3.55 9.02 -16.34
C PRO A 124 -4.29 10.27 -16.83
N ALA A 125 -5.15 10.17 -17.85
CA ALA A 125 -5.97 11.29 -18.30
C ALA A 125 -7.11 11.59 -17.32
N ARG A 126 -7.55 10.58 -16.57
CA ARG A 126 -8.68 10.65 -15.62
C ARG A 126 -8.24 10.72 -14.16
N ALA A 127 -7.15 10.07 -13.83
CA ALA A 127 -6.52 10.10 -12.52
C ALA A 127 -5.02 10.39 -12.73
N PRO A 128 -4.61 11.64 -12.99
CA PRO A 128 -3.21 11.96 -13.26
C PRO A 128 -2.33 11.77 -12.02
N PHE A 129 -1.04 11.48 -12.22
CA PHE A 129 -0.07 11.45 -11.12
C PHE A 129 0.16 12.86 -10.59
N ARG A 130 0.27 13.03 -9.27
CA ARG A 130 0.43 14.35 -8.64
C ARG A 130 1.59 15.15 -9.25
N ASP A 131 2.74 14.51 -9.46
CA ASP A 131 3.95 15.15 -10.01
C ASP A 131 3.82 15.61 -11.47
N ALA A 132 2.78 15.13 -12.18
CA ALA A 132 2.49 15.51 -13.56
C ALA A 132 1.44 16.65 -13.65
N VAL A 133 0.94 17.15 -12.51
CA VAL A 133 -0.11 18.18 -12.46
C VAL A 133 0.40 19.42 -11.76
N SER A 134 0.29 20.58 -12.43
CA SER A 134 0.54 21.89 -11.82
C SER A 134 -0.31 22.05 -10.54
N PRO A 135 0.24 22.61 -9.45
CA PRO A 135 -0.52 22.87 -8.21
C PRO A 135 -1.83 23.62 -8.43
N SER A 136 -1.88 24.55 -9.38
CA SER A 136 -3.10 25.31 -9.74
C SER A 136 -4.25 24.44 -10.29
N ARG A 137 -3.97 23.20 -10.68
CA ARG A 137 -4.94 22.25 -11.26
C ARG A 137 -5.21 21.05 -10.36
N TRP A 138 -4.69 21.04 -9.13
CA TRP A 138 -4.86 19.89 -8.23
C TRP A 138 -6.34 19.65 -7.88
N SER A 139 -7.14 20.69 -7.68
CA SER A 139 -8.58 20.56 -7.40
C SER A 139 -9.34 19.84 -8.53
N ASP A 140 -9.12 20.24 -9.79
CA ASP A 140 -9.74 19.58 -10.95
C ASP A 140 -9.29 18.11 -11.07
N ALA A 141 -7.98 17.87 -10.89
CA ALA A 141 -7.41 16.53 -10.97
C ALA A 141 -7.91 15.60 -9.85
N ARG A 142 -8.13 16.14 -8.65
CA ARG A 142 -8.75 15.47 -7.51
C ARG A 142 -10.16 15.01 -7.84
N GLU A 143 -11.00 15.90 -8.37
CA GLU A 143 -12.38 15.60 -8.72
C GLU A 143 -12.45 14.50 -9.80
N HIS A 144 -11.60 14.61 -10.84
CA HIS A 144 -11.50 13.59 -11.88
C HIS A 144 -11.05 12.23 -11.32
N THR A 145 -10.09 12.25 -10.40
CA THR A 145 -9.58 11.05 -9.72
C THR A 145 -10.69 10.39 -8.89
N LEU A 146 -11.46 11.15 -8.13
CA LEU A 146 -12.61 10.64 -7.36
C LEU A 146 -13.64 9.98 -8.27
N ARG A 147 -13.98 10.62 -9.39
CA ARG A 147 -14.90 10.05 -10.40
C ARG A 147 -14.36 8.74 -10.98
N PHE A 148 -13.08 8.70 -11.34
CA PHE A 148 -12.42 7.49 -11.84
C PHE A 148 -12.47 6.34 -10.80
N ILE A 149 -12.17 6.63 -9.53
CA ILE A 149 -12.23 5.64 -8.45
C ILE A 149 -13.66 5.14 -8.27
N ALA A 150 -14.65 6.04 -8.21
CA ALA A 150 -16.05 5.66 -8.04
C ALA A 150 -16.56 4.77 -9.18
N GLU A 151 -16.22 5.10 -10.43
CA GLU A 151 -16.55 4.26 -11.59
C GLU A 151 -15.88 2.88 -11.53
N ALA A 152 -14.60 2.80 -11.16
CA ALA A 152 -13.91 1.53 -10.99
C ALA A 152 -14.61 0.66 -9.93
N LEU A 153 -15.04 1.25 -8.81
CA LEU A 153 -15.76 0.55 -7.75
C LEU A 153 -17.15 0.06 -8.19
N ARG A 154 -17.84 0.79 -9.08
CA ARG A 154 -19.14 0.40 -9.65
C ARG A 154 -19.06 -0.79 -10.62
N LEU A 155 -17.87 -1.22 -11.03
CA LEU A 155 -17.69 -2.49 -11.76
C LEU A 155 -17.94 -3.74 -10.89
N THR A 156 -18.14 -3.53 -9.59
CA THR A 156 -18.44 -4.58 -8.62
C THR A 156 -19.90 -4.47 -8.16
N PRO A 157 -20.49 -5.54 -7.61
CA PRO A 157 -21.77 -5.43 -6.91
C PRO A 157 -21.70 -4.34 -5.85
N ALA A 158 -22.74 -3.51 -5.74
CA ALA A 158 -22.77 -2.37 -4.81
C ALA A 158 -22.44 -2.83 -3.38
N PRO A 159 -21.31 -2.39 -2.80
CA PRO A 159 -20.95 -2.75 -1.43
C PRO A 159 -21.85 -2.00 -0.45
N ARG A 160 -22.08 -2.56 0.74
CA ARG A 160 -22.63 -1.82 1.89
C ARG A 160 -21.53 -1.26 2.78
N ARG A 161 -20.35 -1.87 2.74
CA ARG A 161 -19.14 -1.49 3.48
C ARG A 161 -17.91 -1.68 2.59
N LEU A 162 -17.07 -0.65 2.54
CA LEU A 162 -15.87 -0.59 1.74
C LEU A 162 -14.65 -0.45 2.64
N ARG A 163 -13.62 -1.25 2.39
CA ARG A 163 -12.27 -1.00 2.88
C ARG A 163 -11.39 -0.45 1.76
N LEU A 164 -10.75 0.67 1.99
CA LEU A 164 -9.92 1.39 1.02
C LEU A 164 -8.49 1.49 1.53
N GLY A 165 -7.53 0.90 0.81
CA GLY A 165 -6.10 1.13 0.98
C GLY A 165 -5.64 2.23 0.04
N LEU A 166 -4.95 3.24 0.55
CA LEU A 166 -4.35 4.32 -0.25
C LEU A 166 -2.81 4.27 -0.17
N PRO A 167 -2.11 4.66 -1.25
CA PRO A 167 -0.65 4.66 -1.32
C PRO A 167 -0.14 6.00 -0.77
N CYS A 168 -0.38 6.23 0.52
CA CYS A 168 -0.01 7.47 1.20
C CYS A 168 0.00 7.35 2.72
N GLU A 169 0.61 8.33 3.37
CA GLU A 169 0.51 8.50 4.81
C GLU A 169 -0.95 8.69 5.23
N ILE A 170 -1.32 8.12 6.39
CA ILE A 170 -2.65 8.29 6.98
C ILE A 170 -2.50 8.95 8.35
N SER A 171 -2.89 10.23 8.46
CA SER A 171 -2.91 10.97 9.73
C SER A 171 -4.33 11.21 10.18
N ARG A 172 -4.68 10.79 11.41
CA ARG A 172 -6.03 10.95 12.00
C ARG A 172 -7.16 10.50 11.04
N ALA A 173 -6.95 9.36 10.37
CA ALA A 173 -7.85 8.79 9.36
C ALA A 173 -8.05 9.64 8.09
N ARG A 174 -7.09 10.52 7.75
CA ARG A 174 -7.08 11.32 6.53
C ARG A 174 -5.82 11.02 5.72
N PRO A 175 -5.92 10.93 4.39
CA PRO A 175 -4.75 10.82 3.53
C PRO A 175 -3.93 12.11 3.60
N THR A 176 -2.62 11.95 3.72
CA THR A 176 -1.61 13.02 3.66
C THR A 176 -0.53 12.60 2.66
N ARG A 177 0.17 13.54 2.01
CA ARG A 177 1.28 13.24 1.07
C ARG A 177 1.01 12.13 0.04
N CYS A 178 -0.14 12.18 -0.62
CA CYS A 178 -0.56 11.11 -1.51
C CYS A 178 -0.11 11.30 -2.97
N THR A 179 0.06 10.20 -3.70
CA THR A 179 0.41 10.18 -5.15
C THR A 179 -0.73 10.62 -6.07
N TYR A 180 -1.94 10.74 -5.53
CA TYR A 180 -3.08 11.39 -6.17
C TYR A 180 -3.13 12.88 -5.75
N CYS A 181 -3.82 13.70 -6.53
CA CYS A 181 -3.93 15.15 -6.31
C CYS A 181 -4.83 15.55 -5.12
N TRP A 182 -4.81 14.83 -4.00
CA TRP A 182 -5.54 15.21 -2.80
C TRP A 182 -4.89 16.43 -2.13
N ASP A 183 -5.71 17.25 -1.48
CA ASP A 183 -5.22 18.23 -0.51
C ASP A 183 -4.56 17.53 0.68
N ASP A 184 -3.67 18.23 1.39
CA ASP A 184 -2.90 17.67 2.51
C ASP A 184 -3.22 18.41 3.82
N PRO A 185 -4.16 17.92 4.67
CA PRO A 185 -5.09 16.83 4.43
C PRO A 185 -6.39 17.27 3.71
N ASP A 186 -6.96 16.37 2.92
CA ASP A 186 -8.27 16.54 2.30
C ASP A 186 -9.39 16.04 3.23
N PRO A 187 -10.32 16.91 3.68
CA PRO A 187 -11.42 16.47 4.52
C PRO A 187 -12.62 15.93 3.73
N SER A 188 -12.77 16.26 2.45
CA SER A 188 -13.99 16.03 1.69
C SER A 188 -13.95 14.78 0.79
N TRP A 189 -12.78 14.15 0.59
CA TRP A 189 -12.68 12.94 -0.24
C TRP A 189 -13.61 11.82 0.23
N ARG A 190 -13.76 11.63 1.55
CA ARG A 190 -14.55 10.54 2.13
C ARG A 190 -16.04 10.74 1.90
N PRO A 191 -16.67 11.87 2.30
CA PRO A 191 -18.08 12.09 2.02
C PRO A 191 -18.38 12.13 0.52
N GLU A 192 -17.50 12.70 -0.31
CA GLU A 192 -17.71 12.73 -1.76
C GLU A 192 -17.65 11.33 -2.40
N LEU A 193 -16.66 10.51 -2.03
CA LEU A 193 -16.55 9.14 -2.53
C LEU A 193 -17.70 8.27 -2.01
N ALA A 194 -18.10 8.43 -0.74
CA ALA A 194 -19.23 7.71 -0.17
C ALA A 194 -20.54 8.07 -0.88
N ALA A 195 -20.81 9.37 -1.08
CA ALA A 195 -21.96 9.84 -1.83
C ALA A 195 -21.97 9.30 -3.27
N ALA A 196 -20.83 9.30 -3.96
CA ALA A 196 -20.70 8.73 -5.29
C ALA A 196 -21.03 7.22 -5.33
N LEU A 197 -20.87 6.50 -4.22
CA LEU A 197 -21.14 5.07 -4.13
C LEU A 197 -22.52 4.75 -3.52
N GLY A 198 -23.29 5.77 -3.12
CA GLY A 198 -24.54 5.56 -2.37
C GLY A 198 -24.29 4.96 -0.98
N LEU A 199 -23.19 5.33 -0.33
CA LEU A 199 -22.76 4.88 0.98
C LEU A 199 -22.82 6.01 2.00
N GLU A 200 -23.01 5.65 3.26
CA GLU A 200 -22.67 6.52 4.38
C GLU A 200 -21.14 6.63 4.53
N PRO A 201 -20.58 7.81 4.89
CA PRO A 201 -19.13 7.98 5.06
C PRO A 201 -18.49 6.96 6.02
N GLU A 202 -19.21 6.52 7.05
CA GLU A 202 -18.77 5.55 8.07
C GLU A 202 -18.66 4.12 7.52
N ALA A 203 -19.33 3.84 6.40
CA ALA A 203 -19.20 2.57 5.69
C ALA A 203 -17.85 2.43 4.97
N LEU A 204 -17.10 3.53 4.80
CA LEU A 204 -15.79 3.56 4.18
C LEU A 204 -14.69 3.58 5.24
N ARG A 205 -13.87 2.51 5.27
CA ARG A 205 -12.72 2.37 6.16
C ARG A 205 -11.42 2.60 5.41
N LEU A 206 -10.69 3.65 5.81
CA LEU A 206 -9.40 4.01 5.22
C LEU A 206 -8.25 3.28 5.92
N HIS A 207 -7.30 2.82 5.11
CA HIS A 207 -6.04 2.19 5.51
C HIS A 207 -4.92 2.63 4.59
N ASN A 208 -3.68 2.44 5.03
CA ASN A 208 -2.51 2.53 4.16
C ASN A 208 -2.37 1.23 3.33
N ASP A 209 -1.86 1.31 2.11
CA ASP A 209 -1.67 0.15 1.22
C ASP A 209 -0.68 -0.89 1.79
N ALA A 210 0.42 -0.43 2.39
CA ALA A 210 1.39 -1.30 3.06
C ALA A 210 0.80 -1.99 4.30
N GLU A 211 -0.17 -1.37 4.98
CA GLU A 211 -0.93 -2.02 6.04
C GLU A 211 -1.75 -3.21 5.49
N LEU A 212 -2.44 -3.03 4.36
CA LEU A 212 -3.18 -4.13 3.71
C LEU A 212 -2.23 -5.25 3.27
N ALA A 213 -1.07 -4.90 2.74
CA ALA A 213 -0.04 -5.87 2.37
C ALA A 213 0.48 -6.65 3.59
N ALA A 214 0.69 -5.97 4.72
CA ALA A 214 1.13 -6.63 5.96
C ALA A 214 0.12 -7.66 6.46
N TRP A 215 -1.18 -7.38 6.37
CA TRP A 215 -2.21 -8.38 6.71
C TRP A 215 -2.25 -9.56 5.76
N ALA A 216 -1.81 -9.38 4.50
CA ALA A 216 -1.66 -10.49 3.58
C ALA A 216 -0.49 -11.38 3.99
N VAL A 217 0.65 -10.76 4.31
CA VAL A 217 1.83 -11.47 4.80
C VAL A 217 1.55 -12.20 6.10
N ALA A 218 0.81 -11.60 7.03
CA ALA A 218 0.43 -12.23 8.31
C ALA A 218 -0.29 -13.58 8.17
N ARG A 219 -0.88 -13.86 6.99
CA ARG A 219 -1.63 -15.08 6.70
C ARG A 219 -0.83 -16.14 5.94
N GLU A 220 0.42 -15.85 5.60
CA GLU A 220 1.30 -16.78 4.92
C GLU A 220 1.72 -17.91 5.88
N PRO A 221 1.43 -19.19 5.57
CA PRO A 221 1.75 -20.30 6.47
C PRO A 221 3.25 -20.45 6.78
N ALA A 222 4.10 -20.05 5.84
CA ALA A 222 5.56 -20.17 5.95
C ALA A 222 6.23 -19.02 6.74
N LEU A 223 5.46 -18.11 7.31
CA LEU A 223 6.00 -16.95 8.02
C LEU A 223 6.39 -17.31 9.46
N ASP A 224 7.64 -17.04 9.84
CA ASP A 224 8.03 -17.05 11.25
C ASP A 224 7.45 -15.84 11.96
N ARG A 225 6.40 -16.06 12.76
CA ARG A 225 5.66 -15.00 13.47
C ARG A 225 6.26 -14.67 14.84
N ARG A 226 7.39 -15.29 15.24
CA ARG A 226 8.03 -15.02 16.54
C ARG A 226 8.86 -13.73 16.56
N ARG A 227 9.12 -13.16 15.38
CA ARG A 227 9.96 -11.97 15.22
C ARG A 227 9.31 -10.99 14.25
N PRO A 228 9.68 -9.70 14.31
CA PRO A 228 9.13 -8.70 13.39
C PRO A 228 9.45 -9.03 11.93
N VAL A 229 8.51 -8.73 11.05
CA VAL A 229 8.61 -8.94 9.61
C VAL A 229 8.45 -7.60 8.91
N LEU A 230 9.42 -7.24 8.06
CA LEU A 230 9.30 -6.07 7.21
C LEU A 230 8.56 -6.44 5.93
N VAL A 231 7.45 -5.78 5.68
CA VAL A 231 6.65 -5.93 4.47
C VAL A 231 6.91 -4.72 3.59
N LEU A 232 7.34 -4.95 2.36
CA LEU A 232 7.60 -3.91 1.37
C LEU A 232 6.56 -3.97 0.27
N THR A 233 5.87 -2.86 0.00
CA THR A 233 5.03 -2.72 -1.19
C THR A 233 5.84 -2.07 -2.30
N ILE A 234 6.15 -2.85 -3.33
CA ILE A 234 6.93 -2.41 -4.48
C ILE A 234 5.97 -2.16 -5.64
N GLY A 235 5.89 -0.91 -6.07
CA GLY A 235 5.14 -0.49 -7.24
C GLY A 235 5.86 0.63 -7.96
N TYR A 236 5.13 1.70 -8.26
CA TYR A 236 5.78 2.92 -8.73
C TYR A 236 6.56 3.60 -7.58
N GLY A 237 6.14 3.41 -6.34
CA GLY A 237 6.95 3.75 -5.17
C GLY A 237 7.18 2.58 -4.23
N VAL A 238 7.83 2.88 -3.10
CA VAL A 238 8.18 1.92 -2.04
C VAL A 238 7.43 2.31 -0.76
N GLY A 239 6.37 1.57 -0.47
CA GLY A 239 5.73 1.61 0.85
C GLY A 239 6.28 0.50 1.74
N ALA A 240 6.14 0.65 3.05
CA ALA A 240 6.56 -0.38 3.98
C ALA A 240 5.69 -0.45 5.23
N ALA A 241 5.70 -1.61 5.86
CA ALA A 241 5.09 -1.83 7.16
C ALA A 241 5.86 -2.90 7.92
N ILE A 242 5.96 -2.73 9.24
CA ILE A 242 6.43 -3.77 10.14
C ILE A 242 5.21 -4.51 10.68
N LEU A 243 5.20 -5.83 10.49
CA LEU A 243 4.29 -6.74 11.17
C LEU A 243 4.98 -7.26 12.43
N GLU A 244 4.49 -6.86 13.59
CA GLU A 244 5.04 -7.31 14.87
C GLU A 244 4.58 -8.74 15.23
N PRO A 245 5.34 -9.46 16.08
CA PRO A 245 4.89 -10.71 16.66
C PRO A 245 3.55 -10.55 17.40
N PRO A 246 2.70 -11.58 17.43
CA PRO A 246 1.56 -11.58 18.32
C PRO A 246 2.06 -11.56 19.78
N SER A 247 1.49 -10.65 20.58
CA SER A 247 1.66 -10.61 22.03
C SER A 247 1.06 -11.84 22.71
#